data_AF-A0A7S0FQT3-F1
#
_entry.id   AF-A0A7S0FQT3-F1
#
_cell.length_a   1.000
_cell.length_b   1.000
_cell.length_c   1.000
_cell.angle_alpha   90.00
_cell.angle_beta   90.00
_cell.angle_gamma   90.00
#
_symmetry.space_group_name_H-M   'P 1'
#
loop_
_entity.id
_entity.type
_entity.pdbx_description
1 polymer ?
#
loop_
_entity_poly.entity_id
_entity_poly.type
_entity_poly.pdbx_seq_one_letter_code
_entity_poly.pdbx_strand_id
1 'polypeptide(L)'
;EVAPFLPSDFDKEAYNLEKFCEDHAGSGRFHDVAYGQYLVADAIQNQIAPSQNVVTEGDDAVIHVRLNDAFQKIIFKSQRGLFPHVAYTTLLKRAEEEKGEIRSISIVTDSFDTSKVRTIDREFTDLSRIVADDLRRQLKVDFPNAEVSIDNDNNETTVTSYTRLAKAKKIAVCGASTFCPFPVMSVEDDVLGFMYDSKYLNRFYPQYLAEHKDNMHLWDAPLLGSNEISESTIDQVLEFLRDKSAAGISMM
;
A
#
# COMPACT_ATOMS: atom_id res chain seq x y z
N GLU A 1 32.78 -5.08 -1.03
CA GLU A 1 32.04 -5.88 -2.01
C GLU A 1 30.76 -6.36 -1.33
N VAL A 2 29.61 -6.02 -1.90
CA VAL A 2 28.30 -6.50 -1.41
C VAL A 2 28.17 -7.95 -1.86
N ALA A 3 27.96 -8.87 -0.91
CA ALA A 3 27.74 -10.27 -1.25
C ALA A 3 26.51 -10.40 -2.16
N PRO A 4 26.52 -11.29 -3.17
CA PRO A 4 25.36 -11.50 -4.01
C PRO A 4 24.15 -11.89 -3.14
N PHE A 5 23.06 -11.17 -3.36
CA PHE A 5 21.81 -11.19 -2.59
C PHE A 5 21.09 -12.54 -2.60
N LEU A 6 21.44 -13.42 -3.54
CA LEU A 6 20.88 -14.74 -3.70
C LEU A 6 21.99 -15.78 -3.49
N PRO A 7 21.70 -16.91 -2.82
CA PRO A 7 22.61 -18.05 -2.80
C PRO A 7 23.12 -18.35 -4.22
N SER A 8 24.40 -18.67 -4.37
CA SER A 8 25.07 -18.89 -5.66
C SER A 8 24.44 -19.99 -6.54
N ASP A 9 23.55 -20.77 -5.95
CA ASP A 9 22.79 -21.89 -6.45
C ASP A 9 21.33 -21.53 -6.81
N PHE A 10 20.99 -20.24 -6.84
CA PHE A 10 19.68 -19.76 -7.27
C PHE A 10 19.45 -19.93 -8.78
N ASP A 11 18.51 -20.82 -9.12
CA ASP A 11 17.99 -21.00 -10.47
C ASP A 11 16.52 -20.55 -10.54
N LYS A 12 16.25 -19.51 -11.33
CA LYS A 12 14.90 -18.94 -11.52
C LYS A 12 13.91 -19.92 -12.14
N GLU A 13 14.38 -20.92 -12.90
CA GLU A 13 13.50 -21.85 -13.62
C GLU A 13 13.07 -23.07 -12.79
N ALA A 14 13.71 -23.32 -11.64
CA ALA A 14 13.51 -24.54 -10.85
C ALA A 14 12.65 -24.36 -9.58
N TYR A 15 12.07 -23.18 -9.35
CA TYR A 15 11.48 -22.84 -8.06
C TYR A 15 10.03 -23.33 -7.89
N ASN A 16 9.78 -24.09 -6.82
CA ASN A 16 8.45 -24.52 -6.37
C ASN A 16 8.09 -23.79 -5.06
N LEU A 17 7.20 -22.79 -5.17
CA LEU A 17 6.73 -21.96 -4.06
C LEU A 17 6.07 -22.79 -2.93
N GLU A 18 5.41 -23.89 -3.29
CA GLU A 18 4.75 -24.79 -2.34
C GLU A 18 5.77 -25.50 -1.46
N LYS A 19 6.83 -26.05 -2.08
CA LYS A 19 7.92 -26.73 -1.37
C LYS A 19 8.69 -25.79 -0.42
N PHE A 20 8.94 -24.55 -0.82
CA PHE A 20 9.60 -23.58 0.04
C PHE A 20 8.78 -23.27 1.30
N CYS A 21 7.47 -23.06 1.12
CA CYS A 21 6.55 -22.85 2.23
C CYS A 21 6.52 -24.06 3.17
N GLU A 22 6.51 -25.28 2.63
CA GLU A 22 6.54 -26.52 3.43
C GLU A 22 7.85 -26.70 4.22
N ASP A 23 8.99 -26.45 3.58
CA ASP A 23 10.31 -26.67 4.17
C ASP A 23 10.67 -25.62 5.25
N HIS A 24 10.12 -24.40 5.17
CA HIS A 24 10.58 -23.26 5.98
C HIS A 24 9.51 -22.62 6.87
N ALA A 25 8.22 -23.00 6.75
CA ALA A 25 7.16 -22.51 7.64
C ALA A 25 7.38 -22.86 9.13
N GLY A 26 8.29 -23.81 9.44
CA GLY A 26 8.62 -24.22 10.80
C GLY A 26 9.98 -23.75 11.35
N SER A 27 10.86 -23.13 10.55
CA SER A 27 12.27 -22.90 10.94
C SER A 27 12.48 -21.65 11.79
N GLY A 28 11.56 -20.69 11.76
CA GLY A 28 11.61 -19.46 12.55
C GLY A 28 12.82 -18.56 12.26
N ARG A 29 13.54 -18.74 11.13
CA ARG A 29 14.71 -17.90 10.80
C ARG A 29 14.27 -16.71 9.96
N PHE A 30 14.56 -15.51 10.46
CA PHE A 30 14.16 -14.22 9.89
C PHE A 30 14.57 -13.99 8.43
N HIS A 31 15.72 -14.53 8.02
CA HIS A 31 16.16 -14.47 6.61
C HIS A 31 15.21 -15.22 5.68
N ASP A 32 14.60 -16.32 6.14
CA ASP A 32 13.65 -17.12 5.35
C ASP A 32 12.35 -16.34 5.11
N VAL A 33 11.94 -15.50 6.07
CA VAL A 33 10.75 -14.64 5.95
C VAL A 33 11.01 -13.52 4.96
N ALA A 34 12.09 -12.74 5.12
CA ALA A 34 12.43 -11.69 4.18
C ALA A 34 12.60 -12.25 2.75
N TYR A 35 13.30 -13.38 2.62
CA TYR A 35 13.49 -14.08 1.35
C TYR A 35 12.16 -14.53 0.72
N GLY A 36 11.29 -15.19 1.49
CA GLY A 36 9.96 -15.58 1.02
C GLY A 36 9.13 -14.40 0.53
N GLN A 37 9.29 -13.23 1.15
CA GLN A 37 8.58 -12.02 0.75
C GLN A 37 9.15 -11.37 -0.51
N TYR A 38 10.47 -11.42 -0.72
CA TYR A 38 11.07 -11.06 -2.01
C TYR A 38 10.58 -11.97 -3.13
N LEU A 39 10.45 -13.26 -2.87
CA LEU A 39 9.91 -14.21 -3.85
C LEU A 39 8.44 -13.91 -4.17
N VAL A 40 7.64 -13.54 -3.17
CA VAL A 40 6.26 -13.09 -3.41
C VAL A 40 6.26 -11.80 -4.25
N ALA A 41 7.13 -10.85 -3.97
CA ALA A 41 7.21 -9.62 -4.77
C ALA A 41 7.67 -9.88 -6.21
N ASP A 42 8.70 -10.72 -6.40
CA ASP A 42 9.16 -11.15 -7.72
C ASP A 42 8.04 -11.88 -8.49
N ALA A 43 7.32 -12.79 -7.83
CA ALA A 43 6.16 -13.46 -8.42
C ALA A 43 5.04 -12.48 -8.78
N ILE A 44 4.78 -11.48 -7.94
CA ILE A 44 3.82 -10.42 -8.23
C ILE A 44 4.26 -9.66 -9.49
N GLN A 45 5.50 -9.18 -9.54
CA GLN A 45 6.03 -8.38 -10.64
C GLN A 45 6.11 -9.17 -11.96
N ASN A 46 6.67 -10.37 -11.93
CA ASN A 46 7.09 -11.09 -13.13
C ASN A 46 6.08 -12.13 -13.63
N GLN A 47 5.13 -12.56 -12.80
CA GLN A 47 4.17 -13.61 -13.16
C GLN A 47 2.73 -13.14 -13.04
N ILE A 48 2.35 -12.62 -11.86
CA ILE A 48 0.97 -12.26 -11.57
C ILE A 48 0.58 -11.01 -12.32
N ALA A 49 1.29 -9.90 -12.15
CA ALA A 49 0.94 -8.62 -12.75
C ALA A 49 0.86 -8.70 -14.29
N PRO A 50 1.80 -9.34 -15.01
CA PRO A 50 1.70 -9.51 -16.46
C PRO A 50 0.50 -10.35 -16.89
N SER A 51 0.05 -11.31 -16.07
CA SER A 51 -1.11 -12.16 -16.37
C SER A 51 -2.47 -11.45 -16.18
N GLN A 52 -2.50 -10.31 -15.47
CA GLN A 52 -3.74 -9.60 -15.20
C GLN A 52 -4.13 -8.68 -16.36
N ASN A 53 -4.96 -9.20 -17.26
CA ASN A 53 -5.48 -8.46 -18.41
C ASN A 53 -6.40 -7.27 -18.04
N VAL A 54 -6.86 -7.18 -16.79
CA VAL A 54 -7.71 -6.08 -16.31
C VAL A 54 -6.89 -4.82 -16.04
N VAL A 55 -5.60 -4.97 -15.75
CA VAL A 55 -4.69 -3.86 -15.45
C VAL A 55 -3.71 -3.73 -16.62
N THR A 56 -4.15 -3.11 -17.71
CA THR A 56 -3.42 -3.11 -18.99
C THR A 56 -2.26 -2.13 -19.02
N GLU A 57 -2.46 -0.88 -18.62
CA GLU A 57 -1.42 0.16 -18.76
C GLU A 57 -0.87 0.69 -17.43
N GLY A 58 -1.49 0.43 -16.28
CA GLY A 58 -1.06 0.97 -14.99
C GLY A 58 -1.24 2.50 -14.88
N ASP A 59 -1.43 2.99 -13.66
CA ASP A 59 -1.57 4.42 -13.38
C ASP A 59 -0.23 5.07 -13.05
N ASP A 60 -0.11 6.39 -13.23
CA ASP A 60 1.10 7.13 -12.84
C ASP A 60 1.33 6.99 -11.33
N ALA A 61 0.27 7.17 -10.55
CA ALA A 61 0.27 7.02 -9.11
C ALA A 61 -0.80 6.01 -8.65
N VAL A 62 -0.43 5.14 -7.72
CA VAL A 62 -1.35 4.21 -7.08
C VAL A 62 -1.25 4.34 -5.57
N ILE A 63 -2.36 4.62 -4.91
CA ILE A 63 -2.46 4.75 -3.46
C ILE A 63 -3.36 3.64 -2.95
N HIS A 64 -2.82 2.76 -2.11
CA HIS A 64 -3.62 1.78 -1.42
C HIS A 64 -4.03 2.26 -0.03
N VAL A 65 -5.35 2.29 0.20
CA VAL A 65 -5.96 2.70 1.46
C VAL A 65 -6.88 1.60 1.96
N ARG A 66 -6.61 1.08 3.16
CA ARG A 66 -7.40 0.00 3.75
C ARG A 66 -8.46 0.57 4.69
N LEU A 67 -9.64 0.85 4.17
CA LEU A 67 -10.65 1.65 4.87
C LEU A 67 -11.47 0.85 5.88
N ASN A 68 -11.97 -0.34 5.54
CA ASN A 68 -12.83 -1.11 6.46
C ASN A 68 -12.13 -1.43 7.78
N ASP A 69 -10.87 -1.88 7.69
CA ASP A 69 -10.02 -2.16 8.85
C ASP A 69 -9.74 -0.91 9.71
N ALA A 70 -9.78 0.29 9.12
CA ALA A 70 -9.54 1.53 9.84
C ALA A 70 -10.69 1.89 10.80
N PHE A 71 -11.93 1.46 10.53
CA PHE A 71 -13.08 1.77 11.37
C PHE A 71 -13.38 0.69 12.43
N GLN A 72 -12.79 -0.50 12.31
CA GLN A 72 -12.99 -1.57 13.27
C GLN A 72 -12.39 -1.20 14.64
N LYS A 73 -13.22 -1.19 15.68
CA LYS A 73 -12.74 -1.09 17.07
C LYS A 73 -11.97 -2.36 17.43
N ILE A 74 -10.74 -2.21 17.93
CA ILE A 74 -9.86 -3.36 18.20
C ILE A 74 -9.41 -3.33 19.66
N ILE A 75 -9.45 -4.51 20.29
CA ILE A 75 -9.12 -4.71 21.71
C ILE A 75 -7.63 -4.42 21.98
N PHE A 76 -6.77 -4.60 20.97
CA PHE A 76 -5.34 -4.33 21.04
C PHE A 76 -4.98 -3.05 20.27
N LYS A 77 -3.93 -2.34 20.73
CA LYS A 77 -3.36 -1.22 19.97
C LYS A 77 -2.88 -1.72 18.61
N SER A 78 -3.60 -1.40 17.54
CA SER A 78 -3.21 -1.69 16.16
C SER A 78 -2.84 -0.40 15.44
N GLN A 79 -1.85 -0.44 14.54
CA GLN A 79 -1.64 0.61 13.54
C GLN A 79 -2.61 0.42 12.36
N ARG A 80 -3.90 0.41 12.67
CA ARG A 80 -4.97 0.58 11.69
C ARG A 80 -5.58 1.94 11.94
N GLY A 81 -5.93 2.62 10.86
CA GLY A 81 -6.39 3.99 10.94
C GLY A 81 -6.27 4.70 9.62
N LEU A 82 -6.42 6.01 9.68
CA LEU A 82 -6.40 6.88 8.51
C LEU A 82 -5.31 7.94 8.66
N PHE A 83 -4.68 8.28 7.55
CA PHE A 83 -3.71 9.36 7.47
C PHE A 83 -4.36 10.62 6.90
N PRO A 84 -3.90 11.82 7.31
CA PRO A 84 -4.28 13.06 6.68
C PRO A 84 -4.04 13.02 5.16
N HIS A 85 -4.93 13.62 4.38
CA HIS A 85 -4.80 13.70 2.92
C HIS A 85 -3.49 14.37 2.49
N VAL A 86 -2.99 15.31 3.31
CA VAL A 86 -1.71 16.00 3.09
C VAL A 86 -0.51 15.05 3.11
N ALA A 87 -0.63 13.89 3.77
CA ALA A 87 0.39 12.85 3.71
C ALA A 87 0.56 12.34 2.28
N TYR A 88 -0.54 11.91 1.66
CA TYR A 88 -0.53 11.42 0.28
C TYR A 88 -0.12 12.49 -0.72
N THR A 89 -0.65 13.71 -0.60
CA THR A 89 -0.37 14.76 -1.58
C THR A 89 1.08 15.24 -1.53
N THR A 90 1.72 15.21 -0.36
CA THR A 90 3.17 15.49 -0.25
C THR A 90 4.01 14.43 -0.97
N LEU A 91 3.70 13.14 -0.78
CA LEU A 91 4.41 12.05 -1.45
C LEU A 91 4.25 12.11 -2.97
N LEU A 92 3.04 12.39 -3.45
CA LEU A 92 2.77 12.56 -4.87
C LEU A 92 3.50 13.77 -5.47
N LYS A 93 3.57 14.91 -4.77
CA LYS A 93 4.33 16.09 -5.22
C LYS A 93 5.82 15.78 -5.35
N ARG A 94 6.39 15.04 -4.40
CA ARG A 94 7.77 14.55 -4.50
C ARG A 94 7.96 13.68 -5.75
N ALA A 95 7.01 12.80 -6.05
CA ALA A 95 7.06 12.02 -7.28
C ALA A 95 6.94 12.88 -8.55
N GLU A 96 6.16 13.97 -8.57
CA GLU A 96 6.16 14.91 -9.70
C GLU A 96 7.51 15.60 -9.89
N GLU A 97 8.17 15.97 -8.79
CA GLU A 97 9.51 16.56 -8.81
C GLU A 97 10.57 15.60 -9.37
N GLU A 98 10.50 14.31 -9.00
CA GLU A 98 11.50 13.30 -9.38
C GLU A 98 11.20 12.55 -10.68
N LYS A 99 9.92 12.33 -11.00
CA LYS A 99 9.44 11.46 -12.11
C LYS A 99 8.54 12.21 -13.12
N GLY A 100 8.31 13.51 -12.91
CA GLY A 100 7.50 14.38 -13.77
C GLY A 100 5.99 14.26 -13.52
N GLU A 101 5.22 15.14 -14.17
CA GLU A 101 3.76 15.34 -14.04
C GLU A 101 2.95 14.05 -13.87
N ILE A 102 2.14 13.96 -12.81
CA ILE A 102 1.22 12.83 -12.60
C ILE A 102 -0.09 13.09 -13.35
N ARG A 103 -0.45 12.16 -14.25
CA ARG A 103 -1.65 12.28 -15.10
C ARG A 103 -2.79 11.36 -14.67
N SER A 104 -2.52 10.32 -13.91
CA SER A 104 -3.55 9.47 -13.32
C SER A 104 -3.18 9.03 -11.90
N ILE A 105 -4.18 9.02 -11.02
CA ILE A 105 -4.06 8.61 -9.62
C ILE A 105 -5.17 7.62 -9.33
N SER A 106 -4.80 6.37 -9.04
CA SER A 106 -5.71 5.32 -8.62
C SER A 106 -5.72 5.19 -7.10
N ILE A 107 -6.90 5.29 -6.49
CA ILE A 107 -7.12 4.95 -5.08
C ILE A 107 -7.65 3.51 -5.02
N VAL A 108 -6.80 2.59 -4.59
CA VAL A 108 -7.15 1.17 -4.44
C VAL A 108 -7.65 0.93 -3.02
N THR A 109 -8.88 0.43 -2.89
CA THR A 109 -9.50 0.12 -1.59
C THR A 109 -10.49 -1.03 -1.72
N ASP A 110 -11.04 -1.48 -0.59
CA ASP A 110 -12.07 -2.53 -0.57
C ASP A 110 -13.36 -2.09 -1.30
N SER A 111 -14.11 -3.06 -1.81
CA SER A 111 -15.38 -2.80 -2.50
C SER A 111 -16.39 -2.05 -1.64
N PHE A 112 -17.13 -1.12 -2.25
CA PHE A 112 -18.29 -0.49 -1.62
C PHE A 112 -19.59 -1.30 -1.78
N ASP A 113 -19.53 -2.50 -2.38
CA ASP A 113 -20.62 -3.45 -2.39
C ASP A 113 -20.60 -4.29 -1.10
N THR A 114 -21.58 -4.06 -0.23
CA THR A 114 -21.73 -4.78 1.04
C THR A 114 -21.82 -6.31 0.88
N SER A 115 -22.23 -6.81 -0.29
CA SER A 115 -22.28 -8.25 -0.56
C SER A 115 -20.88 -8.87 -0.78
N LYS A 116 -19.88 -8.03 -1.04
CA LYS A 116 -18.49 -8.41 -1.37
C LYS A 116 -17.49 -8.16 -0.25
N VAL A 117 -17.87 -7.39 0.77
CA VAL A 117 -17.05 -7.20 1.97
C VAL A 117 -17.36 -8.28 3.02
N ARG A 118 -16.40 -8.53 3.92
CA ARG A 118 -16.60 -9.48 5.04
C ARG A 118 -17.81 -9.02 5.86
N THR A 119 -18.57 -9.95 6.43
CA THR A 119 -19.77 -9.61 7.22
C THR A 119 -19.49 -8.57 8.31
N ILE A 120 -18.32 -8.65 8.95
CA ILE A 120 -17.87 -7.72 10.00
C ILE A 120 -17.52 -6.31 9.48
N ASP A 121 -17.36 -6.13 8.17
CA ASP A 121 -16.98 -4.85 7.55
C ASP A 121 -18.17 -4.10 6.95
N ARG A 122 -19.31 -4.77 6.80
CA ARG A 122 -20.48 -4.23 6.08
C ARG A 122 -20.98 -2.92 6.68
N GLU A 123 -20.90 -2.78 8.00
CA GLU A 123 -21.33 -1.55 8.69
C GLU A 123 -20.43 -0.34 8.41
N PHE A 124 -19.19 -0.56 7.95
CA PHE A 124 -18.22 0.50 7.64
C PHE A 124 -18.17 0.88 6.17
N THR A 125 -18.97 0.22 5.32
CA THR A 125 -18.93 0.42 3.87
C THR A 125 -19.28 1.85 3.46
N ASP A 126 -20.31 2.45 4.08
CA ASP A 126 -20.69 3.83 3.77
C ASP A 126 -19.67 4.85 4.28
N LEU A 127 -19.09 4.62 5.47
CA LEU A 127 -18.01 5.46 6.00
C LEU A 127 -16.76 5.39 5.13
N SER A 128 -16.42 4.20 4.65
CA SER A 128 -15.32 3.98 3.70
C SER A 128 -15.55 4.75 2.40
N ARG A 129 -16.77 4.70 1.84
CA ARG A 129 -17.12 5.47 0.65
C ARG A 129 -16.91 6.97 0.86
N ILE A 130 -17.42 7.51 1.98
CA ILE A 130 -17.29 8.94 2.31
C ILE A 130 -15.81 9.36 2.40
N VAL A 131 -14.97 8.59 3.09
CA VAL A 131 -13.55 8.90 3.25
C VAL A 131 -12.79 8.80 1.93
N ALA A 132 -13.06 7.76 1.13
CA ALA A 132 -12.44 7.61 -0.19
C ALA A 132 -12.82 8.74 -1.15
N ASP A 133 -14.10 9.12 -1.18
CA ASP A 133 -14.59 10.23 -1.99
C ASP A 133 -13.98 11.56 -1.55
N ASP A 134 -13.77 11.76 -0.24
CA ASP A 134 -13.11 12.96 0.27
C ASP A 134 -11.63 13.03 -0.12
N LEU A 135 -10.90 11.89 -0.03
CA LEU A 135 -9.53 11.79 -0.52
C LEU A 135 -9.45 12.07 -2.02
N ARG A 136 -10.31 11.44 -2.82
CA ARG A 136 -10.39 11.69 -4.28
C ARG A 136 -10.61 13.16 -4.58
N ARG A 137 -11.55 13.80 -3.87
CA ARG A 137 -11.83 15.23 -4.03
C ARG A 137 -10.61 16.08 -3.69
N GLN A 138 -9.91 15.78 -2.60
CA GLN A 138 -8.71 16.52 -2.21
C GLN A 138 -7.56 16.35 -3.22
N LEU A 139 -7.34 15.11 -3.69
CA LEU A 139 -6.36 14.82 -4.74
C LEU A 139 -6.70 15.57 -6.03
N LYS A 140 -7.97 15.64 -6.44
CA LYS A 140 -8.38 16.40 -7.63
C LYS A 140 -8.18 17.91 -7.48
N VAL A 141 -8.23 18.45 -6.26
CA VAL A 141 -7.90 19.86 -5.99
C VAL A 141 -6.40 20.10 -6.13
N ASP A 142 -5.57 19.21 -5.56
CA ASP A 142 -4.11 19.39 -5.54
C ASP A 142 -3.45 18.99 -6.88
N PHE A 143 -4.07 18.08 -7.64
CA PHE A 143 -3.62 17.59 -8.96
C PHE A 143 -4.75 17.77 -10.00
N PRO A 144 -5.05 19.02 -10.40
CA PRO A 144 -6.22 19.31 -11.25
C PRO A 144 -6.16 18.66 -12.63
N ASN A 145 -4.94 18.43 -13.15
CA ASN A 145 -4.72 17.82 -14.46
C ASN A 145 -4.74 16.28 -14.41
N ALA A 146 -4.63 15.67 -13.23
CA ALA A 146 -4.67 14.22 -13.10
C ALA A 146 -6.10 13.69 -13.13
N GLU A 147 -6.34 12.59 -13.82
CA GLU A 147 -7.52 11.75 -13.59
C GLU A 147 -7.40 11.07 -12.22
N VAL A 148 -8.44 11.11 -11.39
CA VAL A 148 -8.42 10.48 -10.07
C VAL A 148 -9.57 9.50 -9.96
N SER A 149 -9.25 8.21 -9.90
CA SER A 149 -10.21 7.10 -9.80
C SER A 149 -10.19 6.47 -8.41
N ILE A 150 -11.29 5.81 -8.06
CA ILE A 150 -11.34 4.85 -6.95
C ILE A 150 -11.55 3.49 -7.60
N ASP A 151 -10.57 2.61 -7.45
CA ASP A 151 -10.56 1.28 -8.05
C ASP A 151 -10.97 0.26 -7.00
N ASN A 152 -12.28 -0.03 -6.96
CA ASN A 152 -12.89 -0.97 -6.03
C ASN A 152 -14.10 -1.71 -6.63
N ASP A 153 -14.07 -1.89 -7.95
CA ASP A 153 -15.13 -2.52 -8.73
C ASP A 153 -15.45 -3.95 -8.29
N ASN A 154 -16.60 -4.47 -8.72
CA ASN A 154 -17.10 -5.80 -8.35
C ASN A 154 -16.20 -6.97 -8.78
N ASN A 155 -15.27 -6.73 -9.71
CA ASN A 155 -14.29 -7.71 -10.18
C ASN A 155 -12.89 -7.48 -9.57
N GLU A 156 -12.75 -6.46 -8.72
CA GLU A 156 -11.51 -6.16 -8.01
C GLU A 156 -11.28 -7.25 -6.95
N THR A 157 -10.11 -7.88 -7.03
CA THR A 157 -9.62 -8.90 -6.11
C THR A 157 -8.35 -8.39 -5.45
N THR A 158 -7.91 -9.04 -4.38
CA THR A 158 -6.59 -8.75 -3.80
C THR A 158 -5.46 -8.82 -4.84
N VAL A 159 -5.57 -9.75 -5.80
CA VAL A 159 -4.59 -9.95 -6.88
C VAL A 159 -4.55 -8.76 -7.84
N THR A 160 -5.71 -8.27 -8.28
CA THR A 160 -5.77 -7.08 -9.15
C THR A 160 -5.31 -5.84 -8.42
N SER A 161 -5.64 -5.70 -7.13
CA SER A 161 -5.23 -4.57 -6.30
C SER A 161 -3.71 -4.51 -6.11
N TYR A 162 -3.10 -5.67 -5.87
CA TYR A 162 -1.63 -5.79 -5.81
C TYR A 162 -0.98 -5.50 -7.16
N THR A 163 -1.61 -5.97 -8.24
CA THR A 163 -1.11 -5.73 -9.59
C THR A 163 -1.12 -4.24 -9.93
N ARG A 164 -2.16 -3.49 -9.54
CA ARG A 164 -2.21 -2.03 -9.77
C ARG A 164 -1.03 -1.34 -9.12
N LEU A 165 -0.78 -1.62 -7.84
CA LEU A 165 0.37 -1.09 -7.11
C LEU A 165 1.69 -1.46 -7.80
N ALA A 166 1.90 -2.74 -8.14
CA ALA A 166 3.13 -3.22 -8.79
C ALA A 166 3.35 -2.60 -10.19
N LYS A 167 2.27 -2.28 -10.91
CA LYS A 167 2.30 -1.63 -12.23
C LYS A 167 2.21 -0.11 -12.18
N ALA A 168 2.33 0.52 -11.01
CA ALA A 168 2.41 1.97 -10.94
C ALA A 168 3.60 2.48 -11.78
N LYS A 169 3.43 3.55 -12.55
CA LYS A 169 4.49 4.04 -13.46
C LYS A 169 5.47 5.00 -12.80
N LYS A 170 5.06 5.65 -11.71
CA LYS A 170 5.88 6.68 -11.05
C LYS A 170 5.92 6.52 -9.55
N ILE A 171 4.78 6.22 -8.93
CA ILE A 171 4.70 6.08 -7.49
C ILE A 171 3.65 5.08 -7.04
N ALA A 172 4.04 4.17 -6.16
CA ALA A 172 3.15 3.32 -5.39
C ALA A 172 3.23 3.70 -3.91
N VAL A 173 2.11 4.14 -3.33
CA VAL A 173 2.01 4.47 -1.91
C VAL A 173 1.14 3.45 -1.21
N CYS A 174 1.61 2.91 -0.10
CA CYS A 174 0.71 2.28 0.85
C CYS A 174 0.84 2.81 2.27
N GLY A 175 -0.32 3.01 2.90
CA GLY A 175 -0.47 3.22 4.33
C GLY A 175 -0.28 1.95 5.17
N ALA A 176 -0.90 1.95 6.35
CA ALA A 176 -0.68 0.92 7.35
C ALA A 176 -1.47 -0.36 7.02
N SER A 177 -0.78 -1.38 6.50
CA SER A 177 -1.34 -2.71 6.23
C SER A 177 -0.25 -3.78 6.22
N THR A 178 -0.53 -4.94 6.81
CA THR A 178 0.35 -6.12 6.81
C THR A 178 0.63 -6.68 5.43
N PHE A 179 -0.22 -6.36 4.46
CA PHE A 179 -0.17 -6.93 3.13
C PHE A 179 0.41 -5.98 2.07
N CYS A 180 0.60 -4.72 2.45
CA CYS A 180 1.05 -3.69 1.53
C CYS A 180 2.51 -3.73 1.09
N PRO A 181 3.45 -4.21 1.91
CA PRO A 181 4.84 -4.24 1.48
C PRO A 181 5.05 -5.05 0.19
N PHE A 182 4.36 -6.19 0.03
CA PHE A 182 4.56 -7.07 -1.13
C PHE A 182 4.36 -6.37 -2.47
N PRO A 183 3.19 -5.80 -2.77
CA PRO A 183 2.98 -5.13 -4.04
C PRO A 183 3.84 -3.88 -4.22
N VAL A 184 4.14 -3.11 -3.16
CA VAL A 184 5.01 -1.92 -3.26
C VAL A 184 6.47 -2.31 -3.55
N MET A 185 6.95 -3.42 -3.01
CA MET A 185 8.28 -3.98 -3.34
C MET A 185 8.39 -4.51 -4.77
N SER A 186 7.24 -4.84 -5.36
CA SER A 186 7.13 -5.43 -6.70
C SER A 186 7.13 -4.39 -7.81
N VAL A 187 7.22 -3.10 -7.48
CA VAL A 187 7.33 -2.06 -8.50
C VAL A 187 8.70 -2.11 -9.19
N GLU A 188 8.71 -1.66 -10.44
CA GLU A 188 9.94 -1.49 -11.22
C GLU A 188 10.92 -0.53 -10.52
N ASP A 189 12.23 -0.72 -10.76
CA ASP A 189 13.29 0.02 -10.07
C ASP A 189 13.25 1.54 -10.36
N ASP A 190 12.60 1.97 -11.45
CA ASP A 190 12.40 3.38 -11.78
C ASP A 190 11.14 3.99 -11.15
N VAL A 191 10.35 3.23 -10.40
CA VAL A 191 9.11 3.66 -9.72
C VAL A 191 9.38 3.90 -8.24
N LEU A 192 8.90 5.01 -7.67
CA LEU A 192 9.04 5.27 -6.23
C LEU A 192 8.06 4.43 -5.42
N GLY A 193 8.54 3.62 -4.48
CA GLY A 193 7.69 2.88 -3.54
C GLY A 193 7.72 3.50 -2.15
N PHE A 194 6.55 3.83 -1.60
CA PHE A 194 6.43 4.39 -0.26
C PHE A 194 5.65 3.45 0.66
N MET A 195 6.31 2.98 1.72
CA MET A 195 5.74 2.12 2.75
C MET A 195 5.68 2.84 4.09
N TYR A 196 4.55 2.73 4.79
CA TYR A 196 4.41 3.32 6.11
C TYR A 196 5.38 2.70 7.14
N ASP A 197 6.13 3.52 7.90
CA ASP A 197 7.03 3.08 9.00
C ASP A 197 6.21 2.59 10.20
N SER A 198 5.64 1.40 10.05
CA SER A 198 4.85 0.79 11.09
C SER A 198 5.74 0.19 12.18
N LYS A 199 5.58 0.70 13.41
CA LYS A 199 6.19 0.13 14.63
C LYS A 199 5.72 -1.30 14.92
N TYR A 200 4.57 -1.72 14.37
CA TYR A 200 3.97 -3.04 14.61
C TYR A 200 4.13 -4.03 13.45
N LEU A 201 4.53 -3.59 12.25
CA LEU A 201 4.93 -4.49 11.15
C LEU A 201 6.34 -5.07 11.30
N ASN A 202 6.87 -5.06 12.53
CA ASN A 202 8.27 -5.37 12.82
C ASN A 202 9.18 -4.44 12.00
N ARG A 203 9.43 -3.22 12.51
CA ARG A 203 10.26 -2.14 11.93
C ARG A 203 11.43 -2.60 11.07
N PHE A 204 12.05 -3.71 11.47
CA PHE A 204 13.12 -4.36 10.74
C PHE A 204 12.80 -4.63 9.27
N TYR A 205 11.57 -5.01 8.90
CA TYR A 205 11.24 -5.41 7.54
C TYR A 205 11.12 -4.22 6.57
N PRO A 206 10.30 -3.18 6.84
CA PRO A 206 10.30 -1.98 6.01
C PRO A 206 11.68 -1.31 5.94
N GLN A 207 12.44 -1.30 7.05
CA GLN A 207 13.81 -0.74 7.09
C GLN A 207 14.78 -1.55 6.23
N TYR A 208 14.78 -2.88 6.39
CA TYR A 208 15.61 -3.77 5.58
C TYR A 208 15.33 -3.57 4.09
N LEU A 209 14.06 -3.46 3.69
CA LEU A 209 13.71 -3.27 2.28
C LEU A 209 14.16 -1.92 1.73
N ALA A 210 13.93 -0.84 2.49
CA ALA A 210 14.37 0.50 2.10
C ALA A 210 15.91 0.61 1.99
N GLU A 211 16.65 -0.17 2.78
CA GLU A 211 18.11 -0.22 2.70
C GLU A 211 18.66 -0.99 1.48
N HIS A 212 17.83 -1.81 0.81
CA HIS A 212 18.27 -2.71 -0.27
C HIS A 212 17.71 -2.37 -1.65
N LYS A 213 16.81 -1.39 -1.76
CA LYS A 213 16.28 -0.87 -3.03
C LYS A 213 16.25 0.66 -2.97
N ASP A 214 17.01 1.32 -3.84
CA ASP A 214 17.16 2.79 -3.84
C ASP A 214 15.85 3.55 -4.07
N ASN A 215 14.88 2.90 -4.72
CA ASN A 215 13.56 3.47 -5.02
C ASN A 215 12.51 3.22 -3.93
N MET A 216 12.85 2.50 -2.86
CA MET A 216 11.97 2.20 -1.73
C MET A 216 12.21 3.16 -0.57
N HIS A 217 11.14 3.75 -0.06
CA HIS A 217 11.19 4.76 1.00
C HIS A 217 10.20 4.46 2.11
N LEU A 218 10.60 4.76 3.34
CA LEU A 218 9.70 4.78 4.47
C LEU A 218 9.12 6.16 4.69
N TRP A 219 7.85 6.19 5.09
CA TRP A 219 7.18 7.43 5.47
C TRP A 219 6.41 7.24 6.78
N ASP A 220 6.36 8.27 7.59
CA ASP A 220 5.50 8.35 8.78
C ASP A 220 4.66 9.61 8.73
N ALA A 221 3.50 9.59 9.35
CA ALA A 221 2.59 10.72 9.48
C ALA A 221 1.69 10.49 10.70
N PRO A 222 1.06 11.55 11.26
CA PRO A 222 0.02 11.39 12.26
C PRO A 222 -1.05 10.41 11.76
N LEU A 223 -1.33 9.37 12.56
CA LEU A 223 -2.33 8.36 12.26
C LEU A 223 -3.52 8.57 13.20
N LEU A 224 -4.71 8.78 12.65
CA LEU A 224 -5.94 8.68 13.44
C LEU A 224 -6.29 7.20 13.57
N GLY A 225 -6.04 6.62 14.75
CA GLY A 225 -6.16 5.18 14.98
C GLY A 225 -7.61 4.72 15.05
N SER A 226 -7.86 3.44 14.76
CA SER A 226 -9.22 2.88 14.73
C SER A 226 -10.03 3.06 16.02
N ASN A 227 -9.38 3.06 17.19
CA ASN A 227 -10.06 3.30 18.46
C ASN A 227 -10.51 4.76 18.59
N GLU A 228 -9.69 5.72 18.15
CA GLU A 228 -10.05 7.16 18.13
C GLU A 228 -11.17 7.40 17.11
N ILE A 229 -11.10 6.75 15.95
CA ILE A 229 -12.17 6.78 14.94
C ILE A 229 -13.49 6.26 15.53
N SER A 230 -13.45 5.16 16.28
CA SER A 230 -14.66 4.57 16.90
C SER A 230 -15.33 5.46 17.95
N GLU A 231 -14.62 6.48 18.44
CA GLU A 231 -15.09 7.45 19.43
C GLU A 231 -15.40 8.83 18.80
N SER A 232 -15.18 8.97 17.49
CA SER A 232 -15.34 10.21 16.74
C SER A 232 -16.60 10.21 15.87
N THR A 233 -17.15 11.39 15.61
CA THR A 233 -18.13 11.56 14.53
C THR A 233 -17.44 11.55 13.17
N ILE A 234 -18.20 11.30 12.10
CA ILE A 234 -17.65 11.39 10.74
C ILE A 234 -17.09 12.79 10.43
N ASP A 235 -17.70 13.86 10.96
CA ASP A 235 -17.22 15.22 10.76
C ASP A 235 -15.86 15.44 11.42
N GLN A 236 -15.64 14.90 12.62
CA GLN A 236 -14.34 14.96 13.32
C GLN A 236 -13.27 14.16 12.57
N VAL A 237 -13.64 12.99 12.02
CA VAL A 237 -12.73 12.22 11.16
C VAL A 237 -12.35 13.02 9.92
N LEU A 238 -13.33 13.61 9.22
CA LEU A 238 -13.08 14.43 8.03
C LEU A 238 -12.27 15.70 8.35
N GLU A 239 -12.47 16.31 9.51
CA GLU A 239 -11.67 17.45 9.97
C GLU A 239 -10.19 17.05 10.11
N PHE A 240 -9.91 15.94 10.78
CA PHE A 240 -8.55 15.40 10.87
C PHE A 240 -7.95 15.10 9.50
N LEU A 241 -8.70 14.44 8.61
CA LEU A 241 -8.19 14.06 7.29
C LEU A 241 -7.82 15.28 6.41
N ARG A 242 -8.51 16.40 6.61
CA ARG A 242 -8.31 17.64 5.86
C ARG A 242 -7.30 18.58 6.54
N ASP A 243 -6.83 18.25 7.73
CA ASP A 243 -5.88 19.09 8.46
C ASP A 243 -4.53 19.15 7.75
N LYS A 244 -4.25 20.32 7.15
CA LYS A 244 -2.98 20.58 6.45
C LYS A 244 -1.83 20.83 7.41
N SER A 245 -2.10 21.13 8.68
CA SER A 245 -1.08 21.34 9.71
C SER A 245 -0.50 20.02 10.24
N ALA A 246 -1.19 18.90 10.00
CA ALA A 246 -0.73 17.55 10.31
C ALA A 246 0.41 17.05 9.38
N ALA A 247 1.03 17.92 8.60
CA ALA A 247 2.09 17.64 7.62
C ALA A 247 3.44 17.22 8.24
N GLY A 248 3.46 16.66 9.45
CA GLY A 248 4.66 16.12 10.11
C GLY A 248 5.17 14.84 9.45
N ILE A 249 5.33 14.83 8.13
CA ILE A 249 5.86 13.70 7.39
C ILE A 249 7.36 13.65 7.64
N SER A 250 7.82 12.57 8.26
CA SER A 250 9.23 12.23 8.32
C SER A 250 9.51 11.16 7.27
N MET A 251 10.51 11.41 6.43
CA MET A 251 11.06 10.40 5.53
C MET A 251 12.33 9.87 6.17
N MET A 252 12.43 8.55 6.28
CA MET A 252 13.61 7.84 6.80
C MET A 252 14.26 7.05 5.68
#